data_AF-A0A383C0M7-F1
#
_entry.id   AF-A0A383C0M7-F1
#
_cell.length_a   1.000
_cell.length_b   1.000
_cell.length_c   1.000
_cell.angle_alpha   90.00
_cell.angle_beta   90.00
_cell.angle_gamma   90.00
#
_symmetry.space_group_name_H-M   'P 1'
#
loop_
_entity.id
_entity.type
_entity.pdbx_description
1 polymer ?
#
loop_
_entity_poly.entity_id
_entity_poly.type
_entity_poly.pdbx_seq_one_letter_code
_entity_poly.pdbx_strand_id
1 'polypeptide(L)'
;MKTFHLLIFAAIAGNLSAQDAVSNADLARKLDLILNKVDSLEERITSLEGAKSTPKAPATAAPVTVAPAPRPSPAPAQPAIPQDPKEKKSFFQKLKQELKSDEARAAGPWTDPDTWNKIHNNLTDVMVRRILGNPTKVKNSINPRIDRIYRYEGDLDADGVEDKGVVNFRRGRVVSFESPFK
;
A
#
# COMPACT_ATOMS: atom_id res chain seq x y z
N MET A 1 -38.57 51.17 6.54
CA MET A 1 -37.33 50.37 6.67
C MET A 1 -37.25 49.37 5.52
N LYS A 2 -36.83 49.79 4.33
CA LYS A 2 -36.92 48.96 3.09
C LYS A 2 -35.70 49.06 2.18
N THR A 3 -34.59 49.61 2.66
CA THR A 3 -33.36 49.82 1.87
C THR A 3 -32.13 49.09 2.40
N PHE A 4 -32.27 48.28 3.47
CA PHE A 4 -31.13 47.62 4.11
C PHE A 4 -30.88 46.17 3.67
N HIS A 5 -31.70 45.60 2.77
CA HIS A 5 -31.57 44.20 2.35
C HIS A 5 -31.01 44.01 0.93
N LEU A 6 -30.70 45.10 0.21
CA LEU A 6 -30.09 44.99 -1.12
C LEU A 6 -28.55 44.94 -1.10
N LEU A 7 -27.91 45.28 0.03
CA LEU A 7 -26.44 45.31 0.14
C LEU A 7 -25.81 43.98 0.58
N ILE A 8 -26.59 43.05 1.13
CA ILE A 8 -26.05 41.75 1.59
C ILE A 8 -25.96 40.74 0.44
N PHE A 9 -26.76 40.91 -0.62
CA PHE A 9 -26.70 40.01 -1.79
C PHE A 9 -25.51 40.29 -2.72
N ALA A 10 -24.89 41.48 -2.66
CA ALA A 10 -23.74 41.83 -3.48
C ALA A 10 -22.39 41.27 -2.97
N ALA A 11 -22.32 40.80 -1.71
CA ALA A 11 -21.07 40.30 -1.12
C ALA A 11 -20.81 38.81 -1.40
N ILE A 12 -21.80 38.04 -1.85
CA ILE A 12 -21.68 36.58 -2.05
C ILE A 12 -21.30 36.22 -3.50
N ALA A 13 -21.46 37.14 -4.46
CA ALA A 13 -21.14 36.91 -5.88
C ALA A 13 -19.65 37.08 -6.24
N GLY A 14 -18.80 37.58 -5.33
CA GLY A 14 -17.41 37.93 -5.62
C GLY A 14 -16.36 36.81 -5.46
N ASN A 15 -16.74 35.63 -4.97
CA ASN A 15 -15.77 34.56 -4.63
C ASN A 15 -15.79 33.34 -5.58
N LEU A 16 -16.42 33.47 -6.76
CA LEU A 16 -16.48 32.40 -7.76
C LEU A 16 -15.64 32.74 -9.01
N SER A 17 -14.36 33.08 -8.86
CA SER A 17 -13.36 33.07 -9.96
C SER A 17 -11.94 33.29 -9.41
N ALA A 18 -11.38 32.26 -8.77
CA ALA A 18 -9.94 32.14 -8.58
C ALA A 18 -9.57 30.66 -8.68
N GLN A 19 -9.81 30.09 -9.86
CA GLN A 19 -9.02 28.94 -10.28
C GLN A 19 -7.70 29.52 -10.77
N ASP A 20 -6.61 29.24 -10.07
CA ASP A 20 -5.25 29.58 -10.52
C ASP A 20 -5.03 28.98 -11.90
N ALA A 21 -5.21 29.80 -12.94
CA ALA A 21 -4.85 29.44 -14.30
C ALA A 21 -3.34 29.28 -14.34
N VAL A 22 -2.85 28.04 -14.31
CA VAL A 22 -1.42 27.75 -14.33
C VAL A 22 -0.84 28.36 -15.61
N SER A 23 0.04 29.33 -15.46
CA SER A 23 0.66 30.01 -16.60
C SER A 23 1.56 29.03 -17.36
N ASN A 24 1.63 29.17 -18.70
CA ASN A 24 2.57 28.42 -19.53
C ASN A 24 4.03 28.58 -19.04
N ALA A 25 4.35 29.72 -18.42
CA ALA A 25 5.65 29.96 -17.80
C ALA A 25 5.90 29.06 -16.57
N ASP A 26 4.87 28.77 -15.76
CA ASP A 26 4.98 27.87 -14.62
C ASP A 26 5.05 26.41 -15.05
N LEU A 27 4.39 26.05 -16.16
CA LEU A 27 4.56 24.73 -16.79
C LEU A 27 6.00 24.52 -17.26
N ALA A 28 6.59 25.52 -17.94
CA ALA A 28 7.97 25.45 -18.41
C ALA A 28 8.96 25.27 -17.25
N ARG A 29 8.82 26.05 -16.16
CA ARG A 29 9.67 25.89 -14.97
C ARG A 29 9.51 24.52 -14.31
N LYS A 30 8.29 23.98 -14.28
CA LYS A 30 8.03 22.63 -13.76
C LYS A 30 8.66 21.57 -14.65
N LEU A 31 8.64 21.75 -15.96
CA LEU A 31 9.29 20.86 -16.93
C LEU A 31 10.80 20.84 -16.72
N ASP A 32 11.44 22.01 -16.62
CA ASP A 32 12.88 22.14 -16.35
C ASP A 32 13.27 21.47 -15.03
N LEU A 33 12.45 21.65 -13.99
CA LEU A 33 12.68 21.00 -12.70
C LEU A 33 12.58 19.47 -12.79
N ILE A 34 11.67 18.94 -13.60
CA ILE A 34 11.53 17.50 -13.83
C ILE A 34 12.74 16.97 -14.60
N LEU A 35 13.17 17.64 -15.65
CA LEU A 35 14.35 17.26 -16.44
C LEU A 35 15.60 17.16 -15.55
N ASN A 36 15.87 18.19 -14.74
CA ASN A 36 17.00 18.17 -13.80
C ASN A 36 16.93 17.01 -12.79
N LYS A 37 15.72 16.64 -12.35
CA LYS A 37 15.54 15.50 -11.42
C LYS A 37 15.75 14.15 -12.12
N VAL A 38 15.38 14.04 -13.39
CA VAL A 38 15.61 12.84 -14.20
C VAL A 38 17.11 12.64 -14.41
N ASP A 39 17.84 13.68 -14.80
CA ASP A 39 19.30 13.62 -14.98
C ASP A 39 20.02 13.17 -13.69
N SER A 40 19.61 13.72 -12.54
CA SER A 40 20.16 13.31 -11.24
C SER A 40 19.82 11.86 -10.87
N LEU A 41 18.64 11.38 -11.26
CA LEU A 41 18.27 9.97 -11.06
C LEU A 41 19.10 9.04 -11.95
N GLU A 42 19.32 9.42 -13.22
CA GLU A 42 20.16 8.66 -14.15
C GLU A 42 21.62 8.56 -13.66
N GLU A 43 22.18 9.65 -13.13
CA GLU A 43 23.52 9.65 -12.53
C GLU A 43 23.61 8.73 -11.29
N ARG A 44 22.56 8.72 -10.47
CA ARG A 44 22.49 7.82 -9.31
C ARG A 44 22.34 6.36 -9.71
N ILE A 45 21.56 6.07 -10.75
CA ILE A 45 21.39 4.71 -11.29
C ILE A 45 22.72 4.20 -11.85
N THR A 46 23.38 4.99 -12.69
CA THR A 46 24.70 4.62 -13.25
C THR A 46 25.76 4.44 -12.15
N SER A 47 25.74 5.25 -11.09
CA SER A 47 26.60 5.06 -9.93
C SER A 47 26.31 3.75 -9.18
N LEU A 48 25.02 3.40 -9.02
CA LEU A 48 24.59 2.17 -8.35
C LEU A 48 24.87 0.92 -9.20
N GLU A 49 24.73 1.00 -10.52
CA GLU A 49 25.04 -0.07 -11.46
C GLU A 49 26.55 -0.26 -11.66
N GLY A 50 27.32 0.84 -11.66
CA GLY A 50 28.78 0.83 -11.71
C GLY A 50 29.41 0.21 -10.46
N ALA A 51 28.88 0.52 -9.27
CA ALA A 51 29.37 -0.02 -8.00
C ALA A 51 29.15 -1.54 -7.83
N LYS A 52 28.25 -2.16 -8.62
CA LYS A 52 27.99 -3.61 -8.59
C LYS A 52 28.75 -4.40 -9.66
N SER A 53 29.42 -3.73 -10.60
CA SER A 53 29.96 -4.34 -11.82
C SER A 53 31.50 -4.47 -11.83
N THR A 54 32.14 -4.66 -10.67
CA THR A 54 33.55 -5.11 -10.62
C THR A 54 33.63 -6.59 -10.23
N PRO A 55 33.69 -7.53 -11.19
CA PRO A 55 34.15 -8.89 -10.92
C PRO A 55 35.65 -8.87 -10.70
N LYS A 56 36.10 -8.92 -9.43
CA LYS A 56 37.51 -9.15 -9.12
C LYS A 56 37.81 -10.64 -9.24
N ALA A 57 38.25 -11.05 -10.42
CA ALA A 57 38.97 -12.30 -10.64
C ALA A 57 40.50 -12.10 -10.41
N PRO A 58 41.33 -13.15 -10.51
CA PRO A 58 41.89 -13.92 -9.39
C PRO A 58 43.39 -13.61 -9.15
N ALA A 59 43.89 -13.77 -7.92
CA ALA A 59 45.32 -13.79 -7.64
C ALA A 59 45.71 -15.08 -6.91
N THR A 60 46.63 -15.80 -7.53
CA THR A 60 47.12 -17.14 -7.22
C THR A 60 48.26 -17.10 -6.17
N ALA A 61 48.35 -18.19 -5.39
CA ALA A 61 49.51 -18.78 -4.69
C ALA A 61 50.04 -18.14 -3.38
N ALA A 62 49.77 -18.81 -2.25
CA ALA A 62 50.73 -19.67 -1.52
C ALA A 62 50.07 -20.29 -0.26
N PRO A 63 50.54 -21.45 0.24
CA PRO A 63 49.72 -22.44 0.95
C PRO A 63 49.95 -22.46 2.46
N VAL A 64 48.89 -22.45 3.28
CA VAL A 64 48.95 -23.04 4.63
C VAL A 64 47.59 -23.58 5.03
N THR A 65 47.58 -24.87 5.33
CA THR A 65 46.56 -25.70 5.95
C THR A 65 45.98 -25.06 7.22
N VAL A 66 44.65 -25.13 7.44
CA VAL A 66 43.95 -25.58 8.68
C VAL A 66 42.45 -25.19 8.60
N ALA A 67 41.59 -26.23 8.70
CA ALA A 67 40.16 -26.25 9.05
C ALA A 67 39.11 -25.51 8.17
N PRO A 68 38.01 -26.18 7.74
CA PRO A 68 36.94 -25.56 6.98
C PRO A 68 36.08 -24.68 7.91
N ALA A 69 36.26 -23.36 7.82
CA ALA A 69 35.32 -22.40 8.38
C ALA A 69 33.94 -22.53 7.68
N PRO A 70 32.83 -22.38 8.41
CA PRO A 70 31.49 -22.50 7.84
C PRO A 70 31.31 -21.46 6.73
N ARG A 71 30.78 -21.92 5.59
CA ARG A 71 30.36 -21.09 4.46
C ARG A 71 29.62 -19.85 4.98
N PRO A 72 29.98 -18.62 4.57
CA PRO A 72 29.12 -17.48 4.83
C PRO A 72 27.75 -17.76 4.21
N SER A 73 26.70 -17.57 5.02
CA SER A 73 25.31 -17.73 4.63
C SER A 73 25.04 -17.12 3.24
N PRO A 74 24.30 -17.81 2.36
CA PRO A 74 23.98 -17.25 1.05
C PRO A 74 23.24 -15.91 1.26
N ALA A 75 23.72 -14.89 0.56
CA ALA A 75 23.03 -13.61 0.40
C ALA A 75 21.56 -13.86 -0.02
N PRO A 76 20.61 -12.99 0.37
CA PRO A 76 19.20 -13.15 0.03
C PRO A 76 19.08 -13.36 -1.48
N ALA A 77 18.59 -14.54 -1.86
CA ALA A 77 18.48 -14.96 -3.25
C ALA A 77 17.70 -13.89 -4.01
N GLN A 78 18.37 -13.22 -4.96
CA GLN A 78 17.65 -12.56 -6.03
C GLN A 78 16.80 -13.64 -6.69
N PRO A 79 15.48 -13.44 -6.88
CA PRO A 79 14.59 -14.50 -7.33
C PRO A 79 15.02 -14.91 -8.74
N ALA A 80 15.79 -15.99 -8.83
CA ALA A 80 16.23 -16.54 -10.09
C ALA A 80 14.99 -17.08 -10.80
N ILE A 81 14.58 -16.43 -11.89
CA ILE A 81 13.46 -16.87 -12.71
C ILE A 81 13.78 -18.29 -13.20
N PRO A 82 13.01 -19.32 -12.81
CA PRO A 82 13.27 -20.69 -13.26
C PRO A 82 13.24 -20.75 -14.79
N GLN A 83 14.08 -21.55 -15.43
CA GLN A 83 14.11 -21.63 -16.91
C GLN A 83 13.10 -22.64 -17.47
N ASP A 84 12.70 -23.63 -16.68
CA ASP A 84 11.76 -24.69 -17.09
C ASP A 84 10.32 -24.14 -17.24
N PRO A 85 9.59 -24.49 -18.31
CA PRO A 85 8.24 -23.98 -18.57
C PRO A 85 7.20 -24.34 -17.51
N LYS A 86 7.34 -25.47 -16.79
CA LYS A 86 6.44 -25.82 -15.67
C LYS A 86 6.79 -25.04 -14.43
N GLU A 87 8.08 -24.94 -14.10
CA GLU A 87 8.56 -24.21 -12.93
C GLU A 87 8.30 -22.70 -13.06
N LYS A 88 8.39 -22.14 -14.27
CA LYS A 88 7.98 -20.76 -14.58
C LYS A 88 6.54 -20.50 -14.19
N LYS A 89 5.61 -21.39 -14.57
CA LYS A 89 4.19 -21.20 -14.25
C LYS A 89 3.95 -21.21 -12.75
N SER A 90 4.51 -22.19 -12.03
CA SER A 90 4.39 -22.26 -10.57
C SER A 90 5.04 -21.05 -9.89
N PHE A 91 6.20 -20.60 -10.39
CA PHE A 91 6.88 -19.41 -9.91
C PHE A 91 6.05 -18.13 -10.11
N PHE A 92 5.49 -17.90 -11.31
CA PHE A 92 4.62 -16.74 -11.56
C PHE A 92 3.32 -16.79 -10.76
N GLN A 93 2.75 -17.97 -10.54
CA GLN A 93 1.57 -18.12 -9.68
C GLN A 93 1.90 -17.80 -8.22
N LYS A 94 3.02 -18.31 -7.71
CA LYS A 94 3.49 -18.01 -6.36
C LYS A 94 3.80 -16.53 -6.20
N LEU A 95 4.49 -15.94 -7.17
CA LEU A 95 4.77 -14.49 -7.21
C LEU A 95 3.47 -13.67 -7.23
N LYS A 96 2.47 -14.10 -8.00
CA LYS A 96 1.16 -13.44 -8.02
C LYS A 96 0.44 -13.55 -6.67
N GLN A 97 0.55 -14.69 -5.99
CA GLN A 97 0.00 -14.89 -4.65
C GLN A 97 0.72 -14.02 -3.62
N GLU A 98 2.05 -14.01 -3.64
CA GLU A 98 2.88 -13.14 -2.79
C GLU A 98 2.54 -11.66 -3.01
N LEU A 99 2.43 -11.20 -4.26
CA LEU A 99 2.03 -9.81 -4.55
C LEU A 99 0.62 -9.48 -4.04
N LYS A 100 -0.33 -10.41 -4.15
CA LYS A 100 -1.68 -10.22 -3.61
C LYS A 100 -1.70 -10.22 -2.09
N SER A 101 -0.89 -11.06 -1.47
CA SER A 101 -0.75 -11.11 -0.02
C SER A 101 -0.07 -9.86 0.52
N ASP A 102 0.97 -9.38 -0.16
CA ASP A 102 1.60 -8.11 0.14
C ASP A 102 0.65 -6.94 -0.06
N GLU A 103 -0.20 -6.96 -1.08
CA GLU A 103 -1.27 -5.97 -1.26
C GLU A 103 -2.31 -6.04 -0.14
N ALA A 104 -2.69 -7.25 0.31
CA ALA A 104 -3.59 -7.45 1.43
C ALA A 104 -2.97 -7.00 2.77
N ARG A 105 -1.69 -7.28 3.00
CA ARG A 105 -0.90 -6.80 4.16
C ARG A 105 -0.72 -5.28 4.12
N ALA A 106 -0.54 -4.72 2.94
CA ALA A 106 -0.51 -3.27 2.73
C ALA A 106 -1.92 -2.63 2.85
N ALA A 107 -3.00 -3.42 2.77
CA ALA A 107 -4.37 -2.92 2.87
C ALA A 107 -4.72 -2.37 4.26
N GLY A 108 -3.85 -2.56 5.24
CA GLY A 108 -3.79 -1.75 6.43
C GLY A 108 -3.90 -2.54 7.73
N PRO A 109 -4.12 -1.85 8.86
CA PRO A 109 -4.00 -2.42 10.20
C PRO A 109 -4.89 -3.64 10.50
N TRP A 110 -5.93 -3.91 9.70
CA TRP A 110 -6.81 -5.06 9.90
C TRP A 110 -6.10 -6.42 9.74
N THR A 111 -4.90 -6.47 9.18
CA THR A 111 -4.11 -7.71 9.05
C THR A 111 -3.41 -8.13 10.33
N ASP A 112 -3.46 -7.31 11.37
CA ASP A 112 -2.87 -7.60 12.68
C ASP A 112 -3.94 -8.06 13.67
N PRO A 113 -3.75 -9.16 14.42
CA PRO A 113 -4.74 -9.60 15.41
C PRO A 113 -4.95 -8.58 16.54
N ASP A 114 -3.93 -7.82 16.91
CA ASP A 114 -3.99 -6.82 17.98
C ASP A 114 -4.91 -5.64 17.68
N THR A 115 -5.17 -5.35 16.41
CA THR A 115 -6.07 -4.25 16.02
C THR A 115 -7.52 -4.67 16.17
N TRP A 116 -7.85 -5.95 15.93
CA TRP A 116 -9.17 -6.49 16.16
C TRP A 116 -9.55 -6.52 17.65
N ASN A 117 -8.58 -6.70 18.55
CA ASN A 117 -8.82 -6.60 20.00
C ASN A 117 -9.29 -5.21 20.46
N LYS A 118 -9.02 -4.16 19.66
CA LYS A 118 -9.47 -2.78 19.94
C LYS A 118 -10.90 -2.54 19.44
N ILE A 119 -11.46 -3.45 18.65
CA ILE A 119 -12.81 -3.35 18.14
C ILE A 119 -13.79 -3.90 19.17
N HIS A 120 -14.83 -3.11 19.43
CA HIS A 120 -15.92 -3.50 20.30
C HIS A 120 -17.23 -2.91 19.79
N ASN A 121 -18.35 -3.38 20.37
CA ASN A 121 -19.67 -2.88 20.02
C ASN A 121 -19.80 -1.38 20.35
N ASN A 122 -20.70 -0.70 19.65
CA ASN A 122 -21.01 0.73 19.80
C ASN A 122 -19.94 1.72 19.28
N LEU A 123 -18.86 1.24 18.66
CA LEU A 123 -17.90 2.08 17.94
C LEU A 123 -18.51 2.73 16.69
N THR A 124 -18.06 3.93 16.33
CA THR A 124 -18.45 4.60 15.09
C THR A 124 -17.66 4.06 13.90
N ASP A 125 -18.23 4.19 12.70
CA ASP A 125 -17.58 3.77 11.46
C ASP A 125 -16.22 4.47 11.23
N VAL A 126 -16.12 5.76 11.61
CA VAL A 126 -14.86 6.52 11.57
C VAL A 126 -13.80 5.90 12.49
N MET A 127 -14.19 5.51 13.71
CA MET A 127 -13.25 4.92 14.66
C MET A 127 -12.79 3.54 14.19
N VAL A 128 -13.69 2.74 13.62
CA VAL A 128 -13.34 1.45 13.02
C VAL A 128 -12.31 1.64 11.91
N ARG A 129 -12.48 2.61 11.01
CA ARG A 129 -11.48 2.89 9.96
C ARG A 129 -10.16 3.40 10.49
N ARG A 130 -10.18 4.11 11.62
CA ARG A 130 -8.95 4.56 12.29
C ARG A 130 -8.17 3.38 12.89
N ILE A 131 -8.86 2.35 13.36
CA ILE A 131 -8.27 1.16 13.99
C ILE A 131 -7.84 0.13 12.96
N LEU A 132 -8.72 -0.23 12.02
CA LEU A 132 -8.55 -1.32 11.05
C LEU A 132 -8.09 -0.84 9.66
N GLY A 133 -8.16 0.46 9.38
CA GLY A 133 -7.92 0.99 8.04
C GLY A 133 -9.17 0.97 7.15
N ASN A 134 -8.96 1.05 5.85
CA ASN A 134 -10.06 1.08 4.90
C ASN A 134 -10.57 -0.33 4.60
N PRO A 135 -11.90 -0.56 4.61
CA PRO A 135 -12.45 -1.87 4.27
C PRO A 135 -12.28 -2.19 2.79
N THR A 136 -11.96 -3.44 2.47
CA THR A 136 -11.87 -3.95 1.10
C THR A 136 -13.19 -3.78 0.35
N LYS A 137 -14.32 -4.05 1.03
CA LYS A 137 -15.65 -3.89 0.45
C LYS A 137 -16.61 -3.29 1.48
N VAL A 138 -17.45 -2.36 1.02
CA VAL A 138 -18.56 -1.80 1.80
C VAL A 138 -19.87 -2.21 1.12
N LYS A 139 -20.76 -2.86 1.86
CA LYS A 139 -22.09 -3.26 1.37
C LYS A 139 -23.18 -2.77 2.31
N ASN A 140 -24.35 -2.50 1.77
CA ASN A 140 -25.55 -2.31 2.57
C ASN A 140 -26.17 -3.68 2.85
N SER A 141 -26.76 -3.87 4.02
CA SER A 141 -27.45 -5.12 4.34
C SER A 141 -28.94 -5.03 4.02
N ILE A 142 -29.55 -6.17 3.68
CA ILE A 142 -31.00 -6.32 3.53
C ILE A 142 -31.66 -6.53 4.90
N ASN A 143 -30.88 -6.98 5.90
CA ASN A 143 -31.38 -7.23 7.24
C ASN A 143 -31.69 -5.90 7.96
N PRO A 144 -32.91 -5.64 8.46
CA PRO A 144 -33.26 -4.39 9.14
C PRO A 144 -32.49 -4.12 10.45
N ARG A 145 -31.75 -5.11 10.97
CA ARG A 145 -30.86 -4.95 12.12
C ARG A 145 -29.48 -4.43 11.75
N ILE A 146 -29.12 -4.39 10.47
CA ILE A 146 -27.80 -4.01 9.99
C ILE A 146 -28.01 -3.04 8.82
N ASP A 147 -27.43 -1.87 8.86
CA ASP A 147 -27.54 -0.90 7.77
C ASP A 147 -26.37 -1.07 6.79
N ARG A 148 -25.17 -1.33 7.33
CA ARG A 148 -23.92 -1.36 6.57
C ARG A 148 -23.00 -2.46 7.08
N ILE A 149 -22.26 -3.06 6.17
CA ILE A 149 -21.30 -4.14 6.42
C ILE A 149 -19.98 -3.73 5.82
N TYR A 150 -18.94 -3.70 6.64
CA TYR A 150 -17.56 -3.60 6.19
C TYR A 150 -16.99 -5.01 6.12
N ARG A 151 -16.37 -5.32 4.98
CA ARG A 151 -15.67 -6.57 4.75
C ARG A 151 -14.20 -6.26 4.50
N TYR A 152 -13.37 -6.94 5.27
CA TYR A 152 -11.93 -7.00 5.12
C TYR A 152 -11.64 -8.39 4.60
N GLU A 153 -11.20 -8.47 3.36
CA GLU A 153 -10.96 -9.73 2.66
C GLU A 153 -9.54 -9.66 2.09
N GLY A 154 -8.77 -10.72 2.27
CA GLY A 154 -7.38 -10.80 1.80
C GLY A 154 -6.75 -12.13 2.16
N ASP A 155 -5.72 -12.51 1.43
CA ASP A 155 -4.92 -13.70 1.69
C ASP A 155 -3.70 -13.28 2.52
N LEU A 156 -3.71 -13.54 3.84
CA LEU A 156 -2.73 -12.96 4.76
C LEU A 156 -1.42 -13.75 4.83
N ASP A 157 -1.44 -15.03 4.51
CA ASP A 157 -0.29 -15.94 4.58
C ASP A 157 0.19 -16.47 3.21
N ALA A 158 -0.46 -16.04 2.12
CA ALA A 158 -0.21 -16.46 0.75
C ALA A 158 -0.45 -17.96 0.52
N ASP A 159 -1.30 -18.59 1.33
CA ASP A 159 -1.66 -20.01 1.20
C ASP A 159 -2.73 -20.25 0.11
N GLY A 160 -3.34 -19.17 -0.40
CA GLY A 160 -4.42 -19.19 -1.37
C GLY A 160 -5.83 -19.25 -0.79
N VAL A 161 -5.96 -19.21 0.54
CA VAL A 161 -7.21 -19.12 1.30
C VAL A 161 -7.44 -17.65 1.68
N GLU A 162 -8.64 -17.15 1.41
CA GLU A 162 -8.99 -15.78 1.79
C GLU A 162 -9.45 -15.71 3.25
N ASP A 163 -8.73 -14.95 4.06
CA ASP A 163 -9.14 -14.52 5.38
C ASP A 163 -10.19 -13.41 5.29
N LYS A 164 -11.20 -13.50 6.17
CA LYS A 164 -12.38 -12.63 6.12
C LYS A 164 -12.71 -12.06 7.49
N GLY A 165 -12.55 -10.74 7.62
CA GLY A 165 -13.06 -9.95 8.73
C GLY A 165 -14.36 -9.23 8.34
N VAL A 166 -15.35 -9.23 9.23
CA VAL A 166 -16.65 -8.57 8.98
C VAL A 166 -17.01 -7.66 10.15
N VAL A 167 -17.41 -6.42 9.85
CA VAL A 167 -17.95 -5.50 10.86
C VAL A 167 -19.32 -5.02 10.41
N ASN A 168 -20.34 -5.31 11.22
CA ASN A 168 -21.72 -4.94 10.98
C ASN A 168 -22.07 -3.66 11.74
N PHE A 169 -22.72 -2.73 11.04
CA PHE A 169 -23.12 -1.43 11.57
C PHE A 169 -24.64 -1.27 11.56
N ARG A 170 -25.16 -0.58 12.56
CA ARG A 170 -26.54 -0.10 12.65
C ARG A 170 -26.55 1.32 13.17
N ARG A 171 -27.23 2.22 12.48
CA ARG A 171 -27.31 3.66 12.78
C ARG A 171 -25.93 4.28 13.00
N GLY A 172 -24.97 3.89 12.17
CA GLY A 172 -23.58 4.36 12.23
C GLY A 172 -22.72 3.76 13.35
N ARG A 173 -23.20 2.73 14.06
CA ARG A 173 -22.48 2.09 15.17
C ARG A 173 -22.30 0.59 14.99
N VAL A 174 -21.18 0.04 15.45
CA VAL A 174 -20.89 -1.40 15.41
C VAL A 174 -21.89 -2.16 16.28
N VAL A 175 -22.54 -3.16 15.70
CA VAL A 175 -23.45 -4.07 16.41
C VAL A 175 -22.87 -5.47 16.59
N SER A 176 -22.06 -5.93 15.65
CA SER A 176 -21.32 -7.18 15.73
C SER A 176 -20.12 -7.13 14.82
N PHE A 177 -19.11 -7.93 15.14
CA PHE A 177 -17.91 -8.09 14.33
C PHE A 177 -17.41 -9.53 14.41
N GLU A 178 -16.72 -9.96 13.36
CA GLU A 178 -16.05 -11.24 13.25
C GLU A 178 -14.62 -10.98 12.78
N SER A 179 -13.64 -11.45 13.55
CA SER A 179 -12.23 -11.36 13.19
C SER A 179 -11.83 -12.49 12.25
N PRO A 180 -10.88 -12.26 11.34
CA PRO A 180 -10.30 -13.33 10.52
C PRO A 180 -9.45 -14.31 11.35
N PHE A 181 -8.84 -13.81 12.43
CA PHE A 181 -8.08 -14.61 13.38
C PHE A 181 -9.05 -15.25 14.38
N LYS A 182 -9.18 -16.58 14.34
CA LYS A 182 -9.96 -17.40 15.27
C LYS A 182 -9.06 -18.27 16.12
#